data_AF-A0A842L675-F1
#
_entry.id   AF-A0A842L675-F1
#
_cell.length_a   1.000
_cell.length_b   1.000
_cell.length_c   1.000
_cell.angle_alpha   90.00
_cell.angle_beta   90.00
_cell.angle_gamma   90.00
#
_symmetry.space_group_name_H-M   'P 1'
#
loop_
_entity.id
_entity.type
_entity.pdbx_description
1 polymer ?
#
loop_
_entity_poly.entity_id
_entity_poly.type
_entity_poly.pdbx_seq_one_letter_code
_entity_poly.pdbx_strand_id
1 'polypeptide(L)'
;MLMGSVNAEHPISVRLPGYVVKKIDELIERKEFHSRSDFVRFAVTMALGQIMLEEARGVSKELTQEEVKAEAKEALRKLVAGEFED
;
A
#
# COMPACT_ATOMS: atom_id res chain seq x y z
N MET A 1 -14.00 -7.33 9.68
CA MET A 1 -12.65 -7.21 10.26
C MET A 1 -12.69 -6.07 11.26
N LEU A 2 -12.59 -6.37 12.56
CA LEU A 2 -12.47 -5.34 13.59
C LEU A 2 -11.03 -4.84 13.53
N MET A 3 -10.78 -3.68 12.91
CA MET A 3 -9.54 -2.96 13.15
C MET A 3 -9.54 -2.58 14.63
N GLY A 4 -8.69 -3.25 15.43
CA GLY A 4 -8.46 -2.89 16.82
C GLY A 4 -8.11 -1.42 16.95
N SER A 5 -8.45 -0.82 18.09
CA SER A 5 -8.18 0.59 18.37
C SER A 5 -6.66 0.83 18.42
N VAL A 6 -6.05 1.09 17.28
CA VAL A 6 -4.67 1.58 17.21
C VAL A 6 -4.70 3.03 17.68
N ASN A 7 -4.33 3.25 18.94
CA ASN A 7 -4.03 4.57 19.45
C ASN A 7 -2.83 5.11 18.67
N ALA A 8 -3.01 6.23 17.98
CA ALA A 8 -1.91 6.87 17.26
C ALA A 8 -0.95 7.46 18.29
N GLU A 9 0.28 6.95 18.34
CA GLU A 9 1.32 7.50 19.21
C GLU A 9 1.66 8.96 18.87
N HIS A 10 1.41 9.37 17.63
CA HIS A 10 1.73 10.70 17.11
C HIS A 10 0.53 11.26 16.32
N PRO A 11 -0.31 12.12 16.92
CA PRO A 11 -1.43 12.73 16.21
C PRO A 11 -0.94 13.76 15.17
N ILE A 12 -1.47 13.66 13.95
CA ILE A 12 -1.17 14.59 12.86
C ILE A 12 -2.46 15.34 12.50
N SER A 13 -2.36 16.65 12.33
CA SER A 13 -3.46 17.51 11.84
C SER A 13 -3.17 17.95 10.40
N VAL A 14 -4.14 17.78 9.51
CA VAL A 14 -4.05 18.21 8.11
C VAL A 14 -5.16 19.18 7.77
N ARG A 15 -4.88 20.14 6.87
CA ARG A 15 -5.90 21.03 6.32
C ARG A 15 -6.40 20.46 5.00
N LEU A 16 -7.71 20.29 4.90
CA LEU A 16 -8.38 19.81 3.71
C LEU A 16 -9.33 20.89 3.15
N PRO A 17 -9.58 20.91 1.84
CA PRO A 17 -10.62 21.76 1.27
C PRO A 17 -11.97 21.51 1.95
N GLY A 18 -12.76 22.57 2.16
CA GLY A 18 -14.03 22.47 2.89
C GLY A 18 -15.03 21.49 2.27
N TYR A 19 -15.06 21.35 0.95
CA TYR A 19 -15.93 20.39 0.27
C TYR A 19 -15.53 18.93 0.58
N VAL A 20 -14.24 18.66 0.77
CA VAL A 20 -13.76 17.33 1.17
C VAL A 20 -14.20 17.03 2.59
N VAL A 21 -14.01 17.98 3.51
CA VAL A 21 -14.45 17.83 4.91
C VAL A 21 -15.94 17.52 4.98
N LYS A 22 -16.77 18.25 4.25
CA LYS A 22 -18.22 18.00 4.17
C LYS A 22 -18.53 16.58 3.69
N LYS A 23 -17.83 16.08 2.67
CA LYS A 23 -18.04 14.72 2.17
C LYS A 23 -17.63 13.65 3.19
N ILE A 24 -16.54 13.89 3.93
CA ILE A 24 -16.14 12.99 5.02
C ILE A 24 -17.24 12.96 6.10
N ASP A 25 -17.77 14.12 6.47
CA ASP A 25 -18.84 14.22 7.46
C ASP A 25 -20.10 13.47 7.01
N GLU A 26 -20.53 13.62 5.75
CA GLU A 26 -21.66 12.87 5.17
C GLU A 26 -21.47 11.34 5.29
N LEU A 27 -20.24 10.84 5.08
CA LEU A 27 -19.94 9.40 5.18
C LEU A 27 -19.97 8.90 6.64
N ILE A 28 -19.56 9.74 7.59
CA ILE A 28 -19.63 9.43 9.02
C ILE A 28 -21.10 9.42 9.48
N GLU A 29 -21.90 10.39 9.02
CA GLU A 29 -23.34 10.45 9.31
C GLU A 29 -24.08 9.20 8.81
N ARG A 30 -23.66 8.67 7.65
CA ARG A 30 -24.16 7.40 7.09
C ARG A 30 -23.68 6.15 7.83
N LYS A 31 -22.84 6.30 8.85
CA LYS A 31 -22.18 5.21 9.59
C LYS A 31 -21.32 4.30 8.71
N GLU A 32 -20.83 4.82 7.58
CA GLU A 32 -19.83 4.13 6.75
C GLU A 32 -18.45 4.18 7.43
N PHE A 33 -18.21 5.21 8.26
CA PHE A 33 -17.00 5.37 9.07
C PHE A 33 -17.35 5.82 10.49
N HIS A 34 -16.54 5.43 11.46
CA HIS A 34 -16.77 5.80 12.87
C HIS A 34 -16.29 7.21 13.20
N SER A 35 -15.32 7.74 12.47
CA SER A 35 -14.77 9.09 12.68
C SER A 35 -14.03 9.60 11.44
N ARG A 36 -13.68 10.90 11.43
CA ARG A 36 -12.84 11.47 10.37
C ARG A 36 -11.47 10.81 10.29
N SER A 37 -10.89 10.48 11.45
CA SER A 37 -9.60 9.79 11.53
C SER A 37 -9.66 8.38 10.95
N ASP A 38 -10.78 7.68 11.16
CA ASP A 38 -11.03 6.35 10.60
C ASP A 38 -11.09 6.41 9.06
N PHE A 39 -11.85 7.36 8.51
CA PHE A 39 -11.88 7.62 7.07
C PHE A 39 -10.50 7.95 6.51
N VAL A 40 -9.77 8.88 7.14
CA VAL A 40 -8.44 9.29 6.66
C VAL A 40 -7.46 8.11 6.69
N ARG A 41 -7.48 7.29 7.74
CA ARG A 41 -6.64 6.09 7.85
C ARG A 41 -6.94 5.11 6.72
N PHE A 42 -8.22 4.85 6.45
CA PHE A 42 -8.66 4.01 5.35
C PHE A 42 -8.17 4.55 3.99
N ALA A 43 -8.43 5.83 3.71
CA ALA A 43 -8.08 6.46 2.45
C ALA A 43 -6.57 6.47 2.19
N VAL A 44 -5.76 6.80 3.21
CA VAL A 44 -4.29 6.78 3.11
C VAL A 44 -3.78 5.36 2.86
N THR A 45 -4.33 4.36 3.57
CA THR A 45 -3.94 2.95 3.39
C THR A 45 -4.25 2.48 1.96
N MET A 46 -5.44 2.82 1.44
CA MET A 46 -5.80 2.47 0.06
C MET A 46 -4.89 3.15 -0.97
N ALA A 47 -4.65 4.45 -0.83
CA ALA A 47 -3.81 5.20 -1.75
C ALA A 47 -2.37 4.67 -1.76
N LEU A 48 -1.79 4.37 -0.58
CA LEU A 48 -0.47 3.75 -0.48
C LEU A 48 -0.45 2.39 -1.19
N GLY A 49 -1.46 1.54 -0.97
CA GLY A 49 -1.56 0.26 -1.67
C GLY A 49 -1.61 0.42 -3.20
N GLN A 50 -2.32 1.42 -3.71
CA GLN A 50 -2.37 1.71 -5.15
C GLN A 50 -1.02 2.18 -5.69
N ILE A 51 -0.35 3.09 -5.00
CA ILE A 51 1.00 3.58 -5.37
C ILE A 51 1.97 2.40 -5.45
N MET A 52 2.00 1.55 -4.42
CA MET A 52 2.87 0.37 -4.39
C MET A 52 2.59 -0.60 -5.54
N LEU A 53 1.31 -0.80 -5.89
CA LEU A 53 0.94 -1.65 -7.02
C LEU A 53 1.37 -1.04 -8.37
N GLU A 54 1.27 0.27 -8.52
CA GLU A 54 1.73 0.97 -9.72
C GLU A 54 3.24 0.91 -9.87
N GLU A 55 3.99 1.13 -8.78
CA GLU A 55 5.44 0.98 -8.74
C GLU A 55 5.86 -0.45 -9.12
N ALA A 56 5.25 -1.47 -8.51
CA ALA A 56 5.52 -2.86 -8.84
C ALA A 56 5.22 -3.20 -10.31
N ARG A 57 4.16 -2.62 -10.89
CA ARG A 57 3.84 -2.76 -12.32
C ARG A 57 4.82 -2.01 -13.21
N GLY A 58 5.36 -0.87 -12.76
CA GLY A 58 6.42 -0.13 -13.44
C GLY A 58 7.69 -0.99 -13.54
N VAL A 59 8.14 -1.51 -12.40
CA VAL A 59 9.30 -2.43 -12.33
C VAL A 59 9.08 -3.68 -13.18
N SER A 60 7.88 -4.27 -13.15
CA SER A 60 7.55 -5.44 -13.98
C SER A 60 7.52 -5.15 -15.49
N LYS A 61 7.32 -3.89 -15.91
CA LYS A 61 7.38 -3.49 -17.33
C LYS A 61 8.81 -3.22 -17.79
N GLU A 62 9.69 -2.83 -16.88
CA GLU A 62 11.10 -2.57 -17.16
C GLU A 62 11.95 -3.85 -17.23
N LEU A 63 11.53 -4.91 -16.53
CA LEU A 63 12.14 -6.24 -16.69
C LEU A 63 11.88 -6.79 -18.09
N THR A 64 12.91 -6.77 -18.92
CA THR A 64 12.87 -7.40 -20.24
C THR A 64 12.79 -8.92 -20.09
N GLN A 65 12.19 -9.63 -21.06
CA GLN A 65 12.15 -11.10 -21.03
C GLN A 65 13.54 -11.74 -20.96
N GLU A 66 14.59 -11.01 -21.37
CA GLU A 66 15.97 -11.47 -21.28
C GLU A 66 16.51 -11.42 -19.85
N GLU A 67 16.20 -10.36 -19.08
CA GLU A 67 16.60 -10.23 -17.68
C GLU A 67 15.92 -11.28 -16.80
N VAL A 68 14.63 -11.53 -17.00
CA VAL A 68 13.89 -12.58 -16.28
C VAL A 68 14.45 -13.97 -16.60
N LYS A 69 14.85 -14.22 -17.86
CA LYS A 69 15.50 -15.49 -18.24
C LYS A 69 16.92 -15.61 -17.69
N ALA A 70 17.66 -14.51 -17.63
CA ALA A 70 19.01 -14.48 -17.05
C ALA A 70 18.95 -14.76 -15.54
N GLU A 71 18.05 -14.10 -14.83
CA GLU A 71 17.82 -14.28 -13.40
C GLU A 71 17.32 -15.69 -13.07
N ALA A 72 16.37 -16.23 -13.86
CA ALA A 72 15.91 -17.61 -13.70
C ALA A 72 17.02 -18.64 -13.96
N LYS A 73 17.91 -18.39 -14.93
CA LYS A 73 19.06 -19.26 -15.22
C LYS A 73 20.13 -19.18 -14.12
N GLU A 74 20.33 -18.00 -13.54
CA GLU A 74 21.23 -17.81 -12.41
C GLU A 74 20.69 -18.47 -11.13
N ALA A 75 19.40 -18.28 -10.82
CA ALA A 75 18.73 -18.93 -9.70
C ALA A 75 18.79 -20.47 -9.83
N LEU A 76 18.55 -21.01 -11.03
CA LEU A 76 18.69 -22.44 -11.30
C LEU A 76 20.12 -22.93 -11.10
N ARG A 77 21.13 -22.15 -11.49
CA ARG A 77 22.54 -22.49 -11.25
C ARG A 77 22.87 -22.53 -9.76
N LYS A 78 22.43 -21.54 -8.99
CA LYS A 78 22.64 -21.50 -7.52
C LYS A 78 21.92 -22.67 -6.82
N LEU A 79 20.69 -22.98 -7.23
CA LEU A 79 19.92 -24.14 -6.76
C LEU A 79 20.65 -25.47 -7.01
N VAL A 80 21.19 -25.66 -8.22
CA VAL A 80 21.93 -26.88 -8.58
C VAL A 80 23.30 -26.96 -7.90
N ALA A 81 23.96 -25.81 -7.71
CA ALA A 81 25.24 -25.71 -7.02
C ALA A 81 25.13 -25.87 -5.49
N GLY A 82 23.91 -25.78 -4.93
CA GLY A 82 23.70 -25.79 -3.48
C GLY A 82 24.24 -24.54 -2.78
N GLU A 83 24.49 -23.47 -3.53
CA GLU A 83 24.93 -22.18 -3.01
C GLU A 83 23.70 -21.38 -2.60
N PHE A 84 23.26 -21.61 -1.36
CA PHE A 84 22.30 -20.75 -0.68
C PHE A 84 23.08 -19.90 0.30
N GLU A 85 22.97 -18.57 0.20
CA GLU A 85 23.46 -17.70 1.26
C GLU A 85 22.61 -17.96 2.51
N ASP A 86 23.27 -18.20 3.65
CA ASP A 86 22.65 -18.44 4.97
C ASP A 86 21.80 -17.25 5.46
#